data_AF-A0A8F7KUJ4-F1
#
_entry.id   AF-A0A8F7KUJ4-F1
#
_cell.length_a   1.000
_cell.length_b   1.000
_cell.length_c   1.000
_cell.angle_alpha   90.00
_cell.angle_beta   90.00
_cell.angle_gamma   90.00
#
_symmetry.space_group_name_H-M   'P 1'
#
loop_
_entity.id
_entity.type
_entity.pdbx_description
1 polymer ?
#
loop_
_entity_poly.entity_id
_entity_poly.type
_entity_poly.pdbx_seq_one_letter_code
_entity_poly.pdbx_strand_id
1 'polypeptide(L)'
;MDPELPDDAWDDEDEDDELPCLIDCDECGKITVVTDPSAVYPQAPERNGKRMVMVCSSACFDAIHERFRPPTPPEEQWAIAIARTVWDHPGEHLTPQRLRELTGLSPEQVSAGAEYLRKRLESESGPGGRTPPK
;
A
#
# COMPACT_ATOMS: atom_id res chain seq x y z
N MET A 1 56.00 32.17 -0.71
CA MET A 1 55.03 32.12 0.40
C MET A 1 53.69 31.95 -0.25
N ASP A 2 53.36 30.69 -0.51
CA ASP A 2 52.12 30.24 -1.13
C ASP A 2 51.29 29.64 0.01
N PRO A 3 50.04 30.10 0.25
CA PRO A 3 49.23 29.51 1.31
C PRO A 3 48.69 28.16 0.83
N GLU A 4 49.27 27.09 1.36
CA GLU A 4 48.72 25.73 1.31
C GLU A 4 47.31 25.74 1.92
N LEU A 5 46.29 25.60 1.06
CA LEU A 5 44.93 25.32 1.50
C LEU A 5 44.87 23.84 1.94
N PRO A 6 44.23 23.52 3.08
CA PRO A 6 44.09 22.15 3.55
C PRO A 6 43.19 21.34 2.60
N ASP A 7 43.76 20.25 2.06
CA ASP A 7 43.17 19.29 1.12
C ASP A 7 42.17 18.30 1.76
N ASP A 8 41.57 18.61 2.92
CA ASP A 8 40.87 17.59 3.69
C ASP A 8 39.66 18.15 4.44
N ALA A 9 38.48 18.12 3.79
CA ALA A 9 37.15 18.17 4.41
C ALA A 9 36.02 18.00 3.37
N TRP A 10 36.14 17.03 2.47
CA TRP A 10 34.96 16.50 1.75
C TRP A 10 34.92 14.99 1.97
N ASP A 11 34.95 14.62 3.25
CA ASP A 11 34.45 13.35 3.74
C ASP A 11 32.95 13.55 3.97
N ASP A 12 32.20 13.54 2.86
CA ASP A 12 30.76 13.26 2.87
C ASP A 12 30.58 11.93 2.10
N GLU A 13 31.32 10.90 2.51
CA GLU A 13 30.83 9.52 2.43
C GLU A 13 29.80 9.37 3.54
N ASP A 14 28.51 9.48 3.21
CA ASP A 14 27.31 9.05 3.95
C ASP A 14 26.14 9.90 3.38
N GLU A 15 25.16 9.40 2.65
CA GLU A 15 24.58 8.07 2.57
C GLU A 15 24.19 7.83 1.12
N ASP A 16 24.67 6.72 0.57
CA ASP A 16 23.86 5.89 -0.30
C ASP A 16 22.56 5.53 0.46
N ASP A 17 21.62 6.48 0.56
CA ASP A 17 20.20 6.17 0.49
C ASP A 17 19.92 5.78 -0.97
N GLU A 18 20.58 4.69 -1.38
CA GLU A 18 20.31 3.92 -2.56
C GLU A 18 18.92 3.32 -2.34
N LEU A 19 17.90 4.16 -2.46
CA LEU A 19 16.52 3.75 -2.62
C LEU A 19 16.55 2.86 -3.87
N PRO A 20 16.46 1.53 -3.74
CA PRO A 20 16.92 0.58 -4.78
C PRO A 20 15.90 0.46 -5.94
N CYS A 21 15.14 1.51 -6.19
CA CYS A 21 14.00 1.58 -7.08
C CYS A 21 13.96 2.92 -7.82
N LEU A 22 15.13 3.45 -8.18
CA LEU A 22 15.22 4.58 -9.11
C LEU A 22 14.45 4.22 -10.39
N ILE A 23 13.60 5.17 -10.81
CA ILE A 23 12.59 5.07 -11.86
C ILE A 23 13.22 4.96 -13.28
N ASP A 24 14.54 4.93 -13.38
CA ASP A 24 15.33 4.83 -14.61
C ASP A 24 16.33 3.67 -14.53
N CYS A 25 15.86 2.42 -14.63
CA CYS A 25 16.76 1.36 -15.13
C CYS A 25 16.62 1.28 -16.66
N ASP A 26 17.40 2.09 -17.37
CA ASP A 26 17.49 2.06 -18.84
C ASP A 26 17.99 0.71 -19.37
N GLU A 27 18.73 -0.06 -18.57
CA GLU A 27 19.25 -1.38 -18.97
C GLU A 27 18.22 -2.52 -18.86
N CYS A 28 17.19 -2.34 -18.04
CA CYS A 28 16.25 -3.42 -17.67
C CYS A 28 14.89 -3.33 -18.39
N GLY A 29 14.47 -2.11 -18.77
CA GLY A 29 13.57 -1.82 -19.87
C GLY A 29 12.11 -2.31 -19.83
N LYS A 30 11.48 -2.52 -18.67
CA LYS A 30 10.03 -2.81 -18.62
C LYS A 30 9.23 -1.64 -18.07
N ILE A 31 8.42 -1.02 -18.92
CA ILE A 31 7.47 0.02 -18.54
C ILE A 31 6.21 -0.64 -17.96
N THR A 32 5.78 -0.19 -16.79
CA THR A 32 4.50 -0.57 -16.18
C THR A 32 3.80 0.67 -15.61
N VAL A 33 2.54 0.51 -15.22
CA VAL A 33 1.70 1.57 -14.65
C VAL A 33 1.36 1.21 -13.22
N VAL A 34 1.67 2.10 -12.28
CA VAL A 34 1.28 1.97 -10.87
C VAL A 34 0.23 3.02 -10.51
N THR A 35 -0.65 2.67 -9.58
CA THR A 35 -1.61 3.64 -9.02
C THR A 35 -0.86 4.55 -8.06
N ASP A 36 -0.90 5.85 -8.31
CA ASP A 36 -0.30 6.89 -7.47
C ASP A 36 -1.30 8.05 -7.38
N PRO A 37 -2.09 8.15 -6.29
CA PRO A 37 -3.09 9.21 -6.12
C PRO A 37 -2.52 10.63 -6.18
N SER A 38 -1.20 10.81 -6.00
CA SER A 38 -0.53 12.11 -6.08
C SER A 38 -0.18 12.52 -7.51
N ALA A 39 -0.25 11.60 -8.47
CA ALA A 39 0.07 11.89 -9.87
C ALA A 39 -1.04 12.72 -10.53
N VAL A 40 -0.71 13.95 -10.92
CA VAL A 40 -1.61 14.87 -11.61
C VAL A 40 -1.03 15.23 -12.97
N TYR A 41 -1.79 14.97 -14.03
CA TYR A 41 -1.46 15.29 -15.42
C TYR A 41 -2.47 16.31 -15.96
N PRO A 42 -2.17 17.62 -15.89
CA PRO A 42 -3.10 18.67 -16.35
C PRO A 42 -3.52 18.55 -17.81
N GLN A 43 -2.65 17.96 -18.64
CA GLN A 43 -2.85 17.76 -20.08
C GLN A 43 -3.57 16.44 -20.41
N ALA A 44 -3.71 15.53 -19.44
CA ALA A 44 -4.30 14.19 -19.61
C ALA A 44 -4.97 13.73 -18.31
N PRO A 45 -6.13 14.32 -17.93
CA PRO A 45 -6.79 14.05 -16.65
C PRO A 45 -7.18 12.59 -16.44
N GLU A 46 -7.36 11.82 -17.51
CA GLU A 46 -7.62 10.38 -17.49
C GLU A 46 -6.45 9.55 -16.94
N ARG A 47 -5.26 10.16 -16.82
CA ARG A 47 -4.05 9.57 -16.24
C ARG A 47 -3.81 10.01 -14.80
N ASN A 48 -4.65 10.91 -14.26
CA ASN A 48 -4.56 11.28 -12.85
C ASN A 48 -4.71 10.03 -11.97
N GLY A 49 -3.91 9.95 -10.91
CA GLY A 49 -3.88 8.79 -10.04
C GLY A 49 -3.05 7.62 -10.56
N LYS A 50 -2.33 7.76 -11.68
CA LYS A 50 -1.52 6.70 -12.29
C LYS A 50 -0.14 7.21 -12.70
N ARG A 51 0.93 6.53 -12.33
CA ARG A 51 2.31 6.86 -12.74
C ARG A 51 2.87 5.76 -13.62
N MET A 52 3.45 6.11 -14.76
CA MET A 52 4.28 5.19 -15.54
C MET A 52 5.66 5.11 -14.88
N VAL A 53 6.11 3.89 -14.64
CA VAL A 53 7.40 3.59 -14.01
C VAL A 53 8.12 2.53 -14.82
N MET A 54 9.44 2.63 -14.92
CA MET A 54 10.27 1.56 -15.44
C MET A 54 10.73 0.69 -14.28
N VAL A 55 10.57 -0.63 -14.43
CA VAL A 55 10.92 -1.61 -13.40
C VAL A 55 11.93 -2.60 -13.93
N CYS A 56 12.91 -2.91 -13.07
CA CYS A 56 14.01 -3.81 -13.39
C CYS A 56 13.65 -5.29 -13.24
N SER A 57 12.75 -5.58 -12.32
CA SER A 57 12.43 -6.91 -11.81
C SER A 57 11.08 -6.90 -11.10
N SER A 58 10.56 -8.07 -10.72
CA SER A 58 9.36 -8.16 -9.87
C SER A 58 9.59 -7.55 -8.49
N ALA A 59 10.80 -7.68 -7.91
CA ALA A 59 11.13 -7.06 -6.63
C ALA A 59 11.14 -5.53 -6.74
N CYS A 60 11.67 -4.97 -7.83
CA CYS A 60 11.58 -3.54 -8.16
C CYS A 60 10.10 -3.09 -8.24
N PHE A 61 9.25 -3.89 -8.90
CA PHE A 61 7.82 -3.59 -8.98
C PHE A 61 7.13 -3.62 -7.61
N ASP A 62 7.37 -4.63 -6.78
CA ASP A 62 6.76 -4.76 -5.46
C ASP A 62 7.16 -3.60 -4.54
N ALA A 63 8.43 -3.21 -4.56
CA ALA A 63 8.93 -2.08 -3.78
C ALA A 63 8.35 -0.73 -4.25
N ILE A 64 8.21 -0.52 -5.57
CA ILE A 64 7.55 0.69 -6.12
C ILE A 64 6.05 0.68 -5.81
N HIS A 65 5.41 -0.47 -5.94
CA HIS A 65 4.00 -0.64 -5.64
C HIS A 65 3.72 -0.38 -4.15
N GLU A 66 4.59 -0.83 -3.24
CA GLU A 66 4.48 -0.52 -1.81
C GLU A 66 4.66 0.97 -1.54
N ARG A 67 5.64 1.61 -2.19
CA ARG A 67 5.92 3.04 -2.04
C ARG A 67 4.76 3.94 -2.45
N PHE A 68 4.10 3.61 -3.55
CA PHE A 68 2.96 4.38 -4.06
C PHE A 68 1.61 3.81 -3.64
N ARG A 69 1.59 2.79 -2.78
CA ARG A 69 0.35 2.23 -2.25
C ARG A 69 -0.46 3.38 -1.65
N PRO A 70 -1.71 3.59 -2.10
CA PRO A 70 -2.56 4.61 -1.52
C PRO A 70 -2.67 4.36 -0.02
N PRO A 71 -2.72 5.42 0.82
CA PRO A 71 -2.99 5.23 2.24
C PRO A 71 -4.27 4.43 2.37
N THR A 72 -4.21 3.38 3.17
CA THR A 72 -5.36 2.51 3.43
C THR A 72 -6.53 3.39 3.85
N PRO A 73 -7.67 3.37 3.14
CA PRO A 73 -8.81 4.20 3.51
C PRO A 73 -9.22 3.90 4.95
N PRO A 74 -9.74 4.89 5.71
CA PRO A 74 -10.06 4.72 7.13
C PRO A 74 -10.90 3.46 7.41
N GLU A 75 -11.85 3.16 6.53
CA GLU A 75 -12.73 2.00 6.61
C GLU A 75 -11.96 0.67 6.48
N GLU A 76 -10.94 0.62 5.64
CA GLU A 76 -10.08 -0.56 5.50
C GLU A 76 -9.17 -0.72 6.72
N GLN A 77 -8.72 0.36 7.36
CA GLN A 77 -7.98 0.28 8.61
C GLN A 77 -8.84 -0.28 9.74
N TRP A 78 -10.09 0.17 9.85
CA TRP A 78 -11.05 -0.36 10.83
C TRP A 78 -11.40 -1.83 10.53
N ALA A 79 -11.57 -2.16 9.26
CA ALA A 79 -11.76 -3.54 8.81
C ALA A 79 -10.61 -4.46 9.24
N ILE A 80 -9.36 -4.03 9.07
CA ILE A 80 -8.18 -4.78 9.51
C ILE A 80 -8.18 -4.98 11.03
N ALA A 81 -8.50 -3.93 11.80
CA ALA A 81 -8.58 -4.02 13.26
C ALA A 81 -9.66 -5.01 13.72
N ILE A 82 -10.84 -4.97 13.09
CA ILE A 82 -11.93 -5.92 13.33
C ILE A 82 -11.48 -7.35 12.98
N ALA A 83 -10.93 -7.55 11.79
CA ALA A 83 -10.51 -8.87 11.32
C ALA A 83 -9.46 -9.51 12.22
N ARG A 84 -8.45 -8.73 12.66
CA ARG A 84 -7.44 -9.18 13.63
C ARG A 84 -8.08 -9.60 14.95
N THR A 85 -8.99 -8.77 15.48
CA THR A 85 -9.69 -9.08 16.75
C THR A 85 -10.51 -10.36 16.65
N VAL A 86 -11.19 -10.60 15.52
CA VAL A 86 -11.91 -11.87 15.30
C VAL A 86 -10.94 -13.05 15.24
N TRP A 87 -9.78 -12.87 14.60
CA TRP A 87 -8.75 -13.91 14.48
C TRP A 87 -8.11 -14.27 15.82
N ASP A 88 -7.91 -13.27 16.68
CA ASP A 88 -7.35 -13.43 18.02
C ASP A 88 -8.33 -14.06 19.02
N HIS A 89 -9.62 -14.10 18.67
CA HIS A 89 -10.71 -14.70 19.47
C HIS A 89 -11.43 -15.84 18.72
N PRO A 90 -10.71 -16.92 18.35
CA PRO A 90 -11.30 -17.99 17.56
C PRO A 90 -12.42 -18.70 18.34
N GLY A 91 -13.57 -18.87 17.70
CA GLY A 91 -14.74 -19.56 18.28
C GLY A 91 -15.62 -18.69 19.18
N GLU A 92 -15.24 -17.43 19.42
CA GLU A 92 -16.10 -16.46 20.11
C GLU A 92 -17.02 -15.76 19.09
N HIS A 93 -18.32 -15.73 19.38
CA HIS A 93 -19.25 -14.91 18.62
C HIS A 93 -19.15 -13.45 19.08
N LEU A 94 -18.18 -12.72 18.53
CA LEU A 94 -17.97 -11.31 18.86
C LEU A 94 -19.14 -10.45 18.37
N THR A 95 -19.85 -9.83 19.31
CA THR A 95 -20.90 -8.85 19.00
C THR A 95 -20.29 -7.50 18.62
N PRO A 96 -21.03 -6.60 17.92
CA PRO A 96 -20.53 -5.25 17.63
C PRO A 96 -20.14 -4.47 18.89
N GLN A 97 -20.84 -4.67 20.00
CA GLN A 97 -20.48 -4.05 21.27
C GLN A 97 -19.14 -4.58 21.79
N ARG A 98 -18.93 -5.91 21.71
CA ARG A 98 -17.67 -6.52 22.13
C ARG A 98 -16.49 -6.11 21.25
N LEU A 99 -16.71 -6.00 19.94
CA LEU A 99 -15.69 -5.49 19.01
C LEU A 99 -15.25 -4.08 19.37
N ARG A 100 -16.16 -3.20 19.78
CA ARG A 100 -15.82 -1.84 20.22
C ARG A 100 -14.98 -1.84 21.49
N GLU A 101 -15.31 -2.70 22.46
CA GLU A 101 -14.54 -2.82 23.71
C GLU A 101 -13.11 -3.31 23.45
N LEU A 102 -12.93 -4.24 22.52
CA LEU A 102 -11.63 -4.85 22.21
C LEU A 102 -10.77 -3.98 21.28
N THR A 103 -11.38 -3.29 20.31
CA THR A 103 -10.66 -2.47 19.33
C THR A 103 -10.54 -0.99 19.71
N GLY A 104 -11.35 -0.51 20.66
CA GLY A 104 -11.48 0.90 20.98
C GLY A 104 -12.20 1.74 19.91
N LEU A 105 -12.74 1.10 18.87
CA LEU A 105 -13.43 1.77 17.78
C LEU A 105 -14.81 2.31 18.19
N SER A 106 -15.21 3.42 17.56
CA SER A 106 -16.56 3.95 17.70
C SER A 106 -17.60 3.04 17.01
N PRO A 107 -18.90 3.16 17.34
CA PRO A 107 -19.95 2.40 16.66
C PRO A 107 -19.95 2.58 15.13
N GLU A 108 -19.73 3.80 14.67
CA GLU A 108 -19.72 4.18 13.26
C GLU A 108 -18.53 3.54 12.54
N GLN A 109 -17.36 3.55 13.17
CA GLN A 109 -16.14 2.93 12.64
C GLN A 109 -16.28 1.41 12.53
N VAL A 110 -16.88 0.77 13.55
CA VAL A 110 -17.15 -0.68 13.50
C VAL A 110 -18.12 -1.02 12.38
N SER A 111 -19.18 -0.22 12.20
CA SER A 111 -20.15 -0.43 11.13
C SER A 111 -19.50 -0.27 9.74
N ALA A 112 -18.74 0.80 9.54
CA ALA A 112 -18.08 1.09 8.27
C ALA A 112 -17.00 0.05 7.93
N GLY A 113 -16.18 -0.36 8.90
CA GLY A 113 -15.19 -1.42 8.72
C GLY A 113 -15.82 -2.78 8.41
N ALA A 114 -16.91 -3.14 9.10
CA ALA A 114 -17.64 -4.38 8.81
C ALA A 114 -18.29 -4.36 7.41
N GLU A 115 -18.85 -3.21 6.99
CA GLU A 115 -19.40 -3.04 5.65
C GLU A 115 -18.31 -3.15 4.58
N TYR A 116 -17.13 -2.56 4.83
CA TYR A 116 -15.97 -2.68 3.95
C TYR A 116 -15.56 -4.15 3.77
N LEU A 117 -15.43 -4.92 4.87
CA LEU A 117 -15.15 -6.36 4.81
C LEU A 117 -16.20 -7.12 3.99
N ARG A 118 -17.49 -6.83 4.23
CA ARG A 118 -18.59 -7.50 3.50
C ARG A 118 -18.49 -7.26 2.00
N LYS A 119 -18.34 -5.99 1.58
CA LYS A 119 -18.20 -5.63 0.16
C LYS A 119 -17.02 -6.33 -0.49
N ARG A 120 -15.90 -6.45 0.22
CA ARG A 120 -14.69 -7.11 -0.29
C ARG A 120 -14.91 -8.62 -0.47
N LEU A 121 -15.48 -9.30 0.53
CA LEU A 121 -15.82 -10.72 0.45
C LEU A 121 -16.85 -11.02 -0.66
N GLU A 122 -17.84 -10.14 -0.83
CA GLU A 122 -18.83 -10.24 -1.92
C GLU A 122 -18.17 -10.05 -3.30
N SER A 123 -17.19 -9.14 -3.41
CA SER A 123 -16.46 -8.87 -4.66
C SER A 123 -15.49 -9.99 -5.03
N GLU A 124 -14.85 -10.62 -4.04
CA GLU A 124 -13.98 -11.79 -4.23
C GLU A 124 -14.78 -13.07 -4.56
N SER A 125 -16.07 -13.11 -4.20
CA SER A 125 -16.99 -14.21 -4.46
C SER A 125 -17.72 -14.11 -5.82
N GLY A 126 -17.08 -13.52 -6.85
CA GLY A 126 -17.64 -13.37 -8.19
C GLY A 126 -18.29 -14.67 -8.75
N PRO A 127 -19.16 -14.58 -9.78
CA PRO A 127 -20.17 -15.59 -10.16
C PRO A 127 -19.59 -16.87 -10.82
N GLY A 128 -18.65 -17.53 -10.15
CA GLY A 128 -18.04 -18.81 -10.50
C GLY A 128 -18.24 -19.85 -9.41
N GLY A 129 -19.38 -19.76 -8.69
CA GLY A 129 -19.80 -20.75 -7.71
C GLY A 129 -19.76 -22.15 -8.32
N ARG A 130 -18.72 -22.91 -7.97
CA ARG A 130 -18.58 -24.31 -8.31
C ARG A 130 -19.79 -25.04 -7.75
N THR A 131 -20.63 -25.57 -8.63
CA THR A 131 -21.65 -26.54 -8.24
C THR A 131 -20.95 -27.74 -7.59
N PRO A 132 -21.37 -28.19 -6.40
CA PRO A 132 -20.84 -29.43 -5.83
C PRO A 132 -21.29 -30.60 -6.72
N PRO A 133 -20.42 -31.59 -6.99
CA PRO A 133 -20.82 -32.78 -7.72
C PRO A 133 -21.88 -33.56 -6.94
N LYS A 134 -22.89 -34.04 -7.67
CA LYS A 134 -23.91 -34.98 -7.21
C LYS A 134 -23.32 -36.33 -6.83
#